data_AF-A0A6N3EQ20-F1
#
_entry.id   AF-A0A6N3EQ20-F1
#
_cell.length_a   1.000
_cell.length_b   1.000
_cell.length_c   1.000
_cell.angle_alpha   90.00
_cell.angle_beta   90.00
_cell.angle_gamma   90.00
#
_symmetry.space_group_name_H-M   'P 1'
#
loop_
_entity.id
_entity.type
_entity.pdbx_description
1 polymer ?
#
loop_
_entity_poly.entity_id
_entity_poly.type
_entity_poly.pdbx_seq_one_letter_code
_entity_poly.pdbx_strand_id
1 'polypeptide(L)'
;MVTDLIHLNQFAFTIMEGVRPIEWLYFTFLVDGVCFAVYCYILINIELFHLTNKPLFNYIIVIGLMFANSLGIAMGRFLRFHSVYLVTQPLSIIRDVVQFLDAKGLFFLFVMTLLQAMILIMVKGVRMAK
;
A
#
# COMPACT_ATOMS: atom_id res chain seq x y z
N MET A 1 11.35 1.40 -0.66
CA MET A 1 11.87 1.85 0.66
C MET A 1 13.13 1.09 1.08
N VAL A 2 13.16 -0.25 1.18
CA VAL A 2 14.43 -0.98 1.45
C VAL A 2 15.49 -0.68 0.38
N THR A 3 15.09 -0.61 -0.89
CA THR A 3 15.97 -0.23 -2.00
C THR A 3 16.42 1.24 -1.97
N ASP A 4 15.63 2.15 -1.36
CA ASP A 4 16.04 3.56 -1.22
C ASP A 4 17.05 3.73 -0.07
N LEU A 5 16.96 2.91 0.99
CA LEU A 5 18.00 2.81 2.03
C LEU A 5 19.33 2.27 1.48
N ILE A 6 19.28 1.35 0.50
CA ILE A 6 20.46 0.83 -0.22
C ILE A 6 21.04 1.90 -1.17
N HIS A 7 20.20 2.76 -1.76
CA HIS A 7 20.65 3.87 -2.62
C HIS A 7 21.16 5.11 -1.86
N LEU A 8 20.82 5.27 -0.58
CA LEU A 8 21.20 6.45 0.21
C LEU A 8 22.64 6.41 0.78
N ASN A 9 23.45 5.39 0.46
CA ASN A 9 24.86 5.28 0.87
C ASN A 9 25.13 5.41 2.39
N GLN A 10 24.10 5.39 3.25
CA GLN A 10 24.24 5.38 4.70
C GLN A 10 24.59 3.98 5.24
N PHE A 11 24.32 2.94 4.44
CA PHE A 11 24.66 1.56 4.75
C PHE A 11 25.30 0.94 3.51
N ALA A 12 26.62 0.78 3.52
CA ALA A 12 27.30 -0.06 2.53
C ALA A 12 26.89 -1.51 2.81
N PHE A 13 25.83 -2.00 2.15
CA PHE A 13 25.40 -3.39 2.22
C PHE A 13 26.45 -4.28 1.56
N THR A 14 27.55 -4.53 2.27
CA THR A 14 28.55 -5.50 1.88
C THR A 14 28.00 -6.87 2.25
N ILE A 15 27.55 -7.65 1.26
CA ILE A 15 26.99 -9.00 1.47
C ILE A 15 28.00 -9.94 2.18
N MET A 16 29.28 -9.58 2.18
CA MET A 16 30.39 -10.31 2.80
C MET A 16 30.61 -9.97 4.29
N GLU A 17 29.97 -8.91 4.82
CA GLU A 17 29.99 -8.63 6.26
C GLU A 17 28.80 -9.33 6.92
N GLY A 18 29.03 -9.97 8.06
CA GLY A 18 28.01 -10.72 8.78
C GLY A 18 26.83 -9.88 9.28
N VAL A 19 26.02 -10.45 10.17
CA VAL A 19 24.82 -9.79 10.72
C VAL A 19 25.19 -8.50 11.47
N ARG A 20 24.84 -7.33 10.92
CA ARG A 20 24.98 -6.02 11.58
C ARG A 20 23.70 -5.64 12.35
N PRO A 21 23.69 -5.68 13.69
CA PRO A 21 22.45 -5.55 14.48
C PRO A 21 21.66 -4.25 14.24
N ILE A 22 22.34 -3.15 13.96
CA ILE A 22 21.71 -1.84 13.76
C ILE A 22 20.88 -1.77 12.46
N GLU A 23 21.34 -2.41 11.39
CA GLU A 23 20.62 -2.43 10.10
C GLU A 23 19.36 -3.29 10.20
N TRP A 24 19.49 -4.42 10.89
CA TRP A 24 18.35 -5.29 11.18
C TRP A 24 17.32 -4.60 12.07
N LEU A 25 17.73 -3.76 13.02
CA LEU A 25 16.80 -2.98 13.83
C LEU A 25 15.98 -2.00 12.97
N TYR A 26 16.61 -1.21 12.10
CA TYR A 26 15.90 -0.30 11.20
C TYR A 26 14.99 -1.05 10.21
N PHE A 27 15.45 -2.19 9.70
CA PHE A 27 14.64 -3.06 8.87
C PHE A 27 13.42 -3.58 9.63
N THR A 28 13.57 -4.01 10.88
CA THR A 28 12.47 -4.45 11.74
C THR A 28 11.46 -3.33 11.95
N PHE A 29 11.88 -2.09 12.24
CA PHE A 29 10.95 -0.96 12.37
C PHE A 29 10.17 -0.69 11.09
N LEU A 30 10.81 -0.81 9.92
CA LEU A 30 10.14 -0.68 8.64
C LEU A 30 9.11 -1.79 8.43
N VAL A 31 9.48 -3.04 8.70
CA VAL A 31 8.58 -4.20 8.58
C VAL A 31 7.39 -4.07 9.53
N ASP A 32 7.63 -3.65 10.77
CA ASP A 32 6.58 -3.44 11.77
C ASP A 32 5.57 -2.39 11.32
N GLY A 33 6.03 -1.26 10.75
CA GLY A 33 5.15 -0.26 10.16
C GLY A 33 4.28 -0.81 9.01
N VAL A 34 4.84 -1.68 8.16
CA VAL A 34 4.08 -2.34 7.08
C VAL A 34 3.07 -3.33 7.66
N CYS A 35 3.45 -4.13 8.66
CA CYS A 35 2.56 -5.06 9.35
C CYS A 35 1.39 -4.33 10.02
N PHE A 36 1.65 -3.22 10.70
CA PHE A 36 0.62 -2.37 11.31
C PHE A 36 -0.34 -1.80 10.25
N ALA A 37 0.17 -1.30 9.12
CA ALA A 37 -0.66 -0.81 8.03
C ALA A 37 -1.56 -1.91 7.45
N VAL A 38 -1.03 -3.13 7.26
CA VAL A 38 -1.80 -4.30 6.80
C VAL A 38 -2.88 -4.68 7.82
N TYR A 39 -2.57 -4.65 9.12
CA TYR A 39 -3.54 -4.90 10.18
C TYR A 39 -4.71 -3.90 10.14
N CYS A 40 -4.41 -2.60 10.08
CA CYS A 40 -5.42 -1.54 9.95
C CYS A 40 -6.26 -1.72 8.69
N TYR A 41 -5.63 -2.05 7.56
CA TYR A 41 -6.33 -2.36 6.31
C TYR A 41 -7.31 -3.52 6.48
N ILE A 42 -6.91 -4.63 7.12
CA ILE A 42 -7.78 -5.78 7.37
C ILE A 42 -8.98 -5.37 8.23
N LEU A 43 -8.73 -4.65 9.33
CA LEU A 43 -9.78 -4.22 10.26
C LEU A 43 -10.83 -3.36 9.56
N ILE A 44 -10.39 -2.36 8.79
CA ILE A 44 -11.29 -1.49 8.01
C ILE A 44 -12.14 -2.31 7.04
N ASN A 45 -11.55 -3.25 6.31
CA ASN A 45 -12.30 -4.04 5.34
C ASN A 45 -13.31 -4.99 6.00
N ILE A 46 -12.99 -5.55 7.18
CA ILE A 46 -13.93 -6.37 7.95
C ILE A 46 -15.16 -5.55 8.34
N GLU A 47 -14.96 -4.34 8.87
CA GLU A 47 -16.07 -3.44 9.23
C GLU A 47 -16.89 -3.04 7.99
N LEU A 48 -16.21 -2.74 6.87
CA LEU A 48 -16.89 -2.38 5.61
C LEU A 48 -17.73 -3.51 5.03
N PHE A 49 -17.33 -4.78 5.20
CA PHE A 49 -18.16 -5.91 4.81
C PHE A 49 -19.48 -6.00 5.60
N HIS A 50 -19.55 -5.39 6.78
CA HIS A 50 -20.73 -5.39 7.67
C HIS A 50 -21.43 -4.03 7.77
N LEU A 51 -21.00 -3.02 7.01
CA LEU A 51 -21.48 -1.64 7.12
C LEU A 51 -22.99 -1.49 6.86
N THR A 52 -23.53 -2.20 5.86
CA THR A 52 -24.96 -2.14 5.47
C THR A 52 -25.58 -3.52 5.43
N ASN A 53 -26.90 -3.61 5.62
CA ASN A 53 -27.68 -4.85 5.42
C ASN A 53 -27.69 -5.36 3.96
N LYS A 54 -27.17 -4.60 2.99
CA LYS A 54 -27.11 -4.97 1.57
C LYS A 54 -25.70 -5.46 1.22
N PRO A 55 -25.47 -6.79 1.06
CA PRO A 55 -24.13 -7.33 0.88
C PRO A 55 -23.46 -6.84 -0.41
N LEU A 56 -24.21 -6.69 -1.50
CA LEU A 56 -23.68 -6.20 -2.78
C LEU A 56 -23.07 -4.79 -2.65
N PHE A 57 -23.71 -3.92 -1.88
CA PHE A 57 -23.24 -2.55 -1.66
C PHE A 57 -21.91 -2.54 -0.88
N ASN A 58 -21.80 -3.39 0.15
CA ASN A 58 -20.58 -3.54 0.93
C ASN A 58 -19.43 -4.05 0.05
N TYR A 59 -19.68 -5.02 -0.84
CA TYR A 59 -18.67 -5.50 -1.79
C TYR A 59 -18.19 -4.39 -2.75
N ILE A 60 -19.10 -3.57 -3.28
CA ILE A 60 -18.73 -2.44 -4.15
C ILE A 60 -17.84 -1.44 -3.40
N ILE A 61 -18.17 -1.11 -2.15
CA ILE A 61 -17.35 -0.21 -1.32
C ILE A 61 -15.96 -0.79 -1.09
N VAL A 62 -15.87 -2.08 -0.74
CA VAL A 62 -14.58 -2.75 -0.52
C VAL A 62 -13.72 -2.75 -1.78
N ILE A 63 -14.29 -3.11 -2.94
CA ILE A 63 -13.57 -3.08 -4.22
C ILE A 63 -13.12 -1.66 -4.56
N GLY A 64 -13.98 -0.67 -4.35
CA GLY A 64 -13.66 0.74 -4.53
C GLY A 64 -12.50 1.19 -3.64
N LEU A 65 -12.52 0.81 -2.36
CA LEU A 65 -11.47 1.12 -1.41
C LEU A 65 -10.14 0.43 -1.79
N MET A 66 -10.17 -0.81 -2.27
CA MET A 66 -8.96 -1.49 -2.75
C MET A 66 -8.31 -0.73 -3.89
N PHE A 67 -9.10 -0.32 -4.89
CA PHE A 67 -8.60 0.50 -5.98
C PHE A 67 -8.06 1.85 -5.49
N ALA A 68 -8.77 2.51 -4.58
CA ALA A 68 -8.33 3.77 -3.98
C ALA A 68 -7.01 3.62 -3.19
N ASN A 69 -6.83 2.52 -2.45
CA ASN A 69 -5.59 2.21 -1.75
C ASN A 69 -4.44 1.93 -2.73
N SER A 70 -4.69 1.17 -3.80
CA SER A 70 -3.70 0.94 -4.85
C SER A 70 -3.28 2.25 -5.53
N LEU A 71 -4.23 3.16 -5.79
CA LEU A 71 -3.95 4.52 -6.25
C LEU A 71 -3.15 5.31 -5.23
N GLY A 72 -3.51 5.25 -3.94
CA GLY A 72 -2.77 5.91 -2.85
C GLY A 72 -1.30 5.48 -2.79
N ILE A 73 -1.03 4.18 -2.92
CA ILE A 73 0.34 3.65 -2.96
C ILE A 73 1.07 4.14 -4.22
N ALA A 74 0.40 4.13 -5.37
CA ALA A 74 0.98 4.64 -6.61
C ALA A 74 1.33 6.13 -6.52
N MET A 75 0.42 6.94 -5.98
CA MET A 75 0.59 8.37 -5.75
C MET A 75 1.75 8.64 -4.79
N GLY A 76 1.84 7.92 -3.67
CA GLY A 76 2.93 8.06 -2.72
C GLY A 76 4.29 7.65 -3.27
N ARG A 77 4.34 6.59 -4.10
CA ARG A 77 5.60 6.05 -4.64
C ARG A 77 6.11 6.82 -5.86
N PHE A 78 5.25 7.08 -6.84
CA PHE A 78 5.67 7.57 -8.16
C PHE A 78 5.48 9.07 -8.30
N LEU A 79 4.34 9.61 -7.87
CA LEU A 79 4.06 11.04 -7.97
C LEU A 79 4.67 11.83 -6.80
N ARG A 80 4.99 11.14 -5.68
CA ARG A 80 5.67 11.70 -4.49
C ARG A 80 5.09 13.06 -4.10
N PHE A 81 3.77 13.11 -3.93
CA PHE A 81 3.08 14.36 -3.62
C PHE A 81 3.61 14.97 -2.33
N HIS A 82 4.20 16.15 -2.43
CA HIS A 82 4.39 17.02 -1.27
C HIS A 82 3.07 17.70 -0.93
N SER A 83 2.72 17.73 0.36
CA SER A 83 1.50 18.37 0.87
C SER A 83 1.37 19.85 0.46
N VAL A 84 2.49 20.50 0.11
CA VAL A 84 2.51 21.87 -0.43
C VAL A 84 1.80 21.99 -1.79
N TYR A 85 1.90 20.98 -2.65
CA TYR A 85 1.29 21.01 -3.98
C TYR A 85 -0.24 20.89 -3.96
N LEU A 86 -0.81 20.33 -2.88
CA LEU A 86 -2.26 20.31 -2.64
C LEU A 86 -2.84 21.72 -2.51
N VAL A 87 -2.07 22.66 -1.96
CA VAL A 87 -2.52 24.04 -1.72
C VAL A 87 -2.16 24.95 -2.89
N THR A 88 -0.99 24.76 -3.50
CA THR A 88 -0.48 25.67 -4.53
C THR A 88 -0.94 25.30 -5.94
N GLN A 89 -1.15 24.02 -6.25
CA GLN A 89 -1.47 23.55 -7.60
C GLN A 89 -2.40 22.31 -7.58
N PRO A 90 -3.67 22.44 -7.16
CA PRO A 90 -4.58 21.29 -7.04
C PRO A 90 -4.92 20.64 -8.40
N LEU A 91 -4.87 21.39 -9.50
CA LEU A 91 -5.18 20.88 -10.84
C LEU A 91 -4.03 20.07 -11.47
N SER A 92 -2.77 20.29 -11.07
CA SER A 92 -1.64 19.50 -11.58
C SER A 92 -1.69 18.07 -11.04
N ILE A 93 -2.11 17.89 -9.78
CA ILE A 93 -2.30 16.58 -9.14
C ILE A 93 -3.24 15.69 -9.97
N ILE A 94 -4.38 16.22 -10.39
CA ILE A 94 -5.36 15.46 -11.19
C ILE A 94 -4.75 15.07 -12.54
N ARG A 95 -4.04 16.01 -13.18
CA ARG A 95 -3.37 15.74 -14.46
C ARG A 95 -2.32 14.65 -14.33
N ASP A 96 -1.48 14.71 -13.30
CA ASP A 96 -0.42 13.75 -13.07
C ASP A 96 -0.98 12.35 -12.77
N VAL A 97 -2.08 12.27 -12.02
CA VAL A 97 -2.78 10.99 -11.76
C VAL A 97 -3.37 10.42 -13.05
N VAL A 98 -4.02 11.24 -13.88
CA VAL A 98 -4.56 10.82 -15.17
C VAL A 98 -3.46 10.40 -16.13
N GLN A 99 -2.33 11.11 -16.16
CA GLN A 99 -1.17 10.75 -16.96
C GLN A 99 -0.49 9.47 -16.46
N PHE A 100 -0.51 9.22 -15.16
CA PHE A 100 -0.02 7.98 -14.56
C PHE A 100 -0.94 6.78 -14.87
N LEU A 101 -2.24 7.00 -15.07
CA LEU A 101 -3.23 6.01 -15.49
C LEU A 101 -3.06 5.53 -16.96
N ASP A 102 -1.83 5.51 -17.46
CA ASP A 102 -1.44 4.81 -18.69
C ASP A 102 -1.37 3.29 -18.44
N ALA A 103 -1.14 2.48 -19.48
CA ALA A 103 -1.13 1.02 -19.43
C ALA A 103 -0.24 0.45 -18.31
N LYS A 104 0.92 1.07 -18.05
CA LYS A 104 1.85 0.65 -17.00
C LYS A 104 1.31 0.94 -15.60
N GLY A 105 0.68 2.09 -15.40
CA GLY A 105 0.07 2.46 -14.11
C GLY A 105 -1.14 1.60 -13.83
N LEU A 106 -1.96 1.30 -14.84
CA LEU A 106 -3.09 0.38 -14.71
C LEU A 106 -2.63 -1.04 -14.35
N PHE A 107 -1.55 -1.53 -14.96
CA PHE A 107 -0.95 -2.81 -14.58
C PHE A 107 -0.50 -2.82 -13.11
N PHE A 108 0.17 -1.76 -12.66
CA PHE A 108 0.57 -1.63 -11.25
C PHE A 108 -0.64 -1.65 -10.31
N LEU A 109 -1.68 -0.88 -10.63
CA LEU A 109 -2.93 -0.85 -9.87
C LEU A 109 -3.58 -2.22 -9.79
N PHE A 110 -3.63 -2.95 -10.90
CA PHE A 110 -4.19 -4.29 -10.96
C PHE A 110 -3.41 -5.26 -10.05
N VAL A 111 -2.08 -5.28 -10.13
CA VAL A 111 -1.24 -6.15 -9.30
C VAL A 111 -1.38 -5.83 -7.81
N MET A 112 -1.40 -4.54 -7.45
CA MET A 112 -1.57 -4.12 -6.05
C MET A 112 -2.96 -4.47 -5.50
N THR A 113 -4.00 -4.30 -6.32
CA THR A 113 -5.37 -4.69 -5.95
C THR A 113 -5.49 -6.21 -5.78
N LEU A 114 -4.83 -7.01 -6.64
CA LEU A 114 -4.79 -8.46 -6.51
C LEU A 114 -4.09 -8.89 -5.22
N LEU A 115 -2.97 -8.26 -4.88
CA LEU A 115 -2.26 -8.51 -3.61
C LEU A 115 -3.16 -8.24 -2.40
N GLN A 116 -3.85 -7.09 -2.40
CA GLN A 116 -4.80 -6.72 -1.35
C GLN A 116 -5.95 -7.73 -1.23
N ALA A 117 -6.51 -8.16 -2.37
CA ALA A 117 -7.57 -9.17 -2.41
C ALA A 117 -7.08 -10.52 -1.84
N MET A 118 -5.86 -10.94 -2.17
CA MET A 118 -5.26 -12.17 -1.63
C MET A 118 -5.15 -12.11 -0.11
N ILE A 119 -4.72 -10.98 0.47
CA ILE A 119 -4.65 -10.79 1.93
C ILE A 119 -6.03 -10.98 2.57
N LEU A 120 -7.09 -10.37 2.01
CA LEU A 120 -8.44 -10.53 2.56
C LEU A 120 -8.97 -11.96 2.42
N ILE A 121 -8.67 -12.65 1.32
CA ILE A 121 -9.04 -14.07 1.15
C ILE A 121 -8.37 -14.92 2.22
N MET A 122 -7.08 -14.69 2.50
CA MET A 122 -6.36 -15.41 3.56
C MET A 122 -7.00 -15.16 4.93
N VAL A 123 -7.33 -13.91 5.27
CA VAL A 123 -8.01 -13.57 6.52
C VAL A 123 -9.37 -14.25 6.62
N LYS A 124 -10.14 -14.24 5.54
CA LYS A 124 -11.43 -14.95 5.49
C LYS A 124 -11.25 -16.45 5.70
N GLY A 125 -10.25 -17.07 5.06
CA GLY A 125 -9.88 -18.46 5.25
C GLY A 125 -9.58 -18.80 6.70
N VAL A 126 -8.77 -17.98 7.38
CA VAL A 126 -8.43 -18.14 8.80
C VAL A 126 -9.67 -18.02 9.70
N ARG A 127 -10.59 -17.10 9.39
CA ARG A 127 -11.83 -16.92 10.18
C ARG A 127 -12.83 -18.07 10.00
N MET A 128 -12.87 -18.73 8.84
CA MET A 128 -13.77 -19.85 8.56
C MET A 128 -13.27 -21.19 9.12
N ALA A 129 -11.97 -21.32 9.40
CA ALA A 129 -11.40 -22.50 10.06
C ALA A 129 -11.73 -22.58 11.56
N LYS A 130 -12.40 -21.55 12.11
CA LYS A 130 -12.88 -21.44 13.48
C LYS A 130 -14.39 -21.69 13.52
#